data_AF-D2Z5C8-F1
#
_entry.id   AF-D2Z5C8-F1
#
_cell.length_a   1.000
_cell.length_b   1.000
_cell.length_c   1.000
_cell.angle_alpha   90.00
_cell.angle_beta   90.00
_cell.angle_gamma   90.00
#
_symmetry.space_group_name_H-M   'P 1'
#
loop_
_entity.id
_entity.type
_entity.pdbx_description
1 polymer ?
#
loop_
_entity_poly.entity_id
_entity_poly.type
_entity_poly.pdbx_seq_one_letter_code
_entity_poly.pdbx_strand_id
1 'polypeptide(L)'
;MIDDAGRPRPSPRGSCREKDEAEGHRSGTVRNVKGRWSPPTAPFKLDGPFALWDRFLAKRSRRTFTLSCMAFQDCYTVDLERLKNCCIHVVGPGGRLIPFCARYCTASDGTPLYPER
;
A
#
# COMPACT_ATOMS: atom_id res chain seq x y z
N MET A 1 16.60 -28.14 -0.78
CA MET A 1 15.80 -29.33 -0.43
C MET A 1 14.49 -29.26 -1.19
N ILE A 2 14.32 -30.12 -2.18
CA ILE A 2 13.18 -30.23 -3.09
C ILE A 2 12.22 -31.30 -2.50
N ASP A 3 10.92 -31.23 -2.74
CA ASP A 3 9.97 -32.28 -2.33
C ASP A 3 10.06 -33.54 -3.22
N ASP A 4 9.41 -34.64 -2.83
CA ASP A 4 9.41 -35.90 -3.61
C ASP A 4 8.76 -35.77 -5.00
N ALA A 5 8.13 -34.62 -5.29
CA ALA A 5 7.56 -34.27 -6.59
C ALA A 5 8.43 -33.30 -7.40
N GLY A 6 9.68 -33.05 -6.97
CA GLY A 6 10.61 -32.20 -7.72
C GLY A 6 10.39 -30.70 -7.55
N ARG A 7 9.51 -30.25 -6.65
CA ARG A 7 9.24 -28.82 -6.41
C ARG A 7 10.09 -28.25 -5.26
N PRO A 8 10.64 -27.04 -5.41
CA PRO A 8 11.39 -26.39 -4.33
C PRO A 8 10.47 -26.10 -3.15
N ARG A 9 10.85 -26.55 -1.94
CA ARG A 9 10.09 -26.26 -0.71
C ARG A 9 10.17 -24.76 -0.40
N PRO A 10 9.05 -24.06 -0.14
CA PRO A 10 9.07 -22.62 0.10
C PRO A 10 9.82 -22.31 1.42
N SER A 11 10.73 -21.33 1.37
CA SER A 11 11.49 -20.92 2.55
C SER A 11 10.58 -20.18 3.55
N PRO A 12 10.78 -20.35 4.87
CA PRO A 12 9.96 -19.67 5.89
C PRO A 12 10.21 -18.16 5.98
N ARG A 13 11.18 -17.62 5.23
CA ARG A 13 11.52 -16.19 5.17
C ARG A 13 11.61 -15.74 3.72
N GLY A 14 10.46 -15.62 3.06
CA GLY A 14 10.34 -15.06 1.71
C GLY A 14 9.19 -14.06 1.65
N SER A 15 9.51 -12.80 1.38
CA SER A 15 8.59 -11.66 1.28
C SER A 15 7.68 -11.67 0.05
N CYS A 16 7.68 -12.73 -0.75
CA CYS A 16 6.98 -12.80 -2.02
C CYS A 16 6.08 -14.03 -1.99
N ARG A 17 4.97 -13.94 -1.25
CA ARG A 17 3.83 -14.82 -1.51
C ARG A 17 3.09 -14.14 -2.65
N GLU A 18 2.92 -14.81 -3.79
CA GLU A 18 1.96 -14.38 -4.81
C GLU A 18 0.62 -14.23 -4.11
N LYS A 19 0.23 -12.98 -3.97
CA LYS A 19 -1.10 -12.55 -3.55
C LYS A 19 -1.60 -11.74 -4.72
N ASP A 20 -2.89 -11.90 -5.02
CA ASP A 20 -3.58 -11.11 -6.04
C ASP A 20 -3.08 -9.67 -5.99
N GLU A 21 -2.64 -9.14 -7.13
CA GLU A 21 -1.83 -7.91 -7.20
C GLU A 21 -2.50 -6.77 -6.42
N ALA A 22 -3.83 -6.66 -6.52
CA ALA A 22 -4.67 -5.71 -5.80
C ALA A 22 -4.60 -5.86 -4.26
N GLU A 23 -4.64 -7.09 -3.74
CA GLU A 23 -4.53 -7.39 -2.32
C GLU A 23 -3.07 -7.24 -1.81
N GLY A 24 -2.10 -7.59 -2.65
CA GLY A 24 -0.68 -7.39 -2.42
C GLY A 24 -0.33 -5.91 -2.21
N HIS A 25 -0.89 -5.02 -3.03
CA HIS A 25 -0.68 -3.57 -2.91
C HIS A 25 -1.24 -2.98 -1.61
N ARG A 26 -2.44 -3.41 -1.18
CA ARG A 26 -3.04 -2.95 0.09
C ARG A 26 -2.22 -3.45 1.29
N SER A 27 -1.94 -4.75 1.34
CA SER A 27 -1.20 -5.38 2.44
C SER A 27 0.23 -4.81 2.56
N GLY A 28 0.91 -4.60 1.43
CA GLY A 28 2.24 -4.02 1.37
C GLY A 28 2.27 -2.57 1.81
N THR A 29 1.35 -1.74 1.31
CA THR A 29 1.26 -0.32 1.69
C THR A 29 0.96 -0.17 3.18
N VAL A 30 -0.03 -0.91 3.70
CA VAL A 30 -0.39 -0.86 5.13
C VAL A 30 0.79 -1.31 6.00
N ARG A 31 1.52 -2.37 5.60
CA ARG A 31 2.71 -2.82 6.33
C ARG A 31 3.81 -1.75 6.35
N ASN A 32 4.10 -1.14 5.19
CA ASN A 32 5.15 -0.12 5.08
C ASN A 32 4.79 1.14 5.89
N VAL A 33 3.54 1.62 5.78
CA VAL A 33 3.05 2.75 6.57
C VAL A 33 3.10 2.41 8.05
N LYS A 34 2.56 1.27 8.48
CA LYS A 34 2.60 0.85 9.89
C LYS A 34 4.04 0.77 10.42
N GLY A 35 4.95 0.14 9.67
CA GLY A 35 6.36 0.02 10.08
C GLY A 35 7.06 1.38 10.16
N ARG A 36 6.72 2.32 9.28
CA ARG A 36 7.38 3.63 9.21
C ARG A 36 6.83 4.66 10.19
N TRP A 37 5.54 4.55 10.51
CA TRP A 37 4.81 5.49 11.38
C TRP A 37 4.60 4.97 12.81
N SER A 38 5.08 3.77 13.12
CA SER A 38 5.10 3.28 14.51
C SER A 38 6.13 4.04 15.34
N PRO A 39 5.83 4.34 16.62
CA PRO A 39 6.81 4.90 17.52
C PRO A 39 8.04 3.98 17.62
N PRO A 40 9.26 4.53 17.76
CA PRO A 40 10.44 3.71 17.88
C PRO A 40 10.33 2.79 19.10
N THR A 41 10.48 1.49 18.88
CA THR A 41 10.53 0.51 19.95
C THR A 41 11.89 0.62 20.67
N ALA A 42 11.87 1.23 21.86
CA ALA A 42 12.98 1.37 22.83
C ALA A 42 14.25 2.14 22.35
N PRO A 43 15.03 2.73 23.28
CA PRO A 43 16.32 3.33 22.94
C PRO A 43 17.31 2.25 22.50
N PHE A 44 17.91 2.45 21.32
CA PHE A 44 18.98 1.59 20.82
C PHE A 44 20.23 1.78 21.69
N LYS A 45 20.78 0.70 22.27
CA LYS A 45 22.10 0.74 22.89
C LYS A 45 23.14 0.78 21.77
N LEU A 46 23.99 1.82 21.78
CA LEU A 46 25.01 2.04 20.76
C LEU A 46 26.37 1.68 21.34
N ASP A 47 26.60 0.38 21.52
CA ASP A 47 27.85 -0.14 22.08
C ASP A 47 28.59 -0.99 21.04
N GLY A 48 29.91 -0.85 20.96
CA GLY A 48 30.77 -1.67 20.09
C GLY A 48 31.38 -0.94 18.87
N PRO A 49 32.20 -1.64 18.08
CA PRO A 49 33.03 -1.04 17.01
C PRO A 49 32.21 -0.46 15.85
N PHE A 50 30.93 -0.81 15.72
CA PHE A 50 30.02 -0.32 14.68
C PHE A 50 28.97 0.69 15.20
N ALA A 51 29.09 1.15 16.45
CA ALA A 51 28.11 2.06 17.06
C ALA A 51 27.85 3.35 16.24
N LEU A 52 28.87 3.85 15.53
CA LEU A 52 28.72 5.02 14.65
C LEU A 52 27.82 4.71 13.43
N TRP A 53 27.98 3.52 12.84
CA TRP A 53 27.16 3.03 11.74
C TRP A 53 25.72 2.77 12.19
N ASP A 54 25.52 2.17 13.36
CA ASP A 54 24.18 1.95 13.93
C ASP A 54 23.47 3.28 14.19
N ARG A 55 24.20 4.28 14.71
CA ARG A 55 23.68 5.63 14.93
C ARG A 55 23.28 6.31 13.61
N PHE A 56 24.03 6.09 12.54
CA PHE A 56 23.73 6.61 11.20
C PHE A 56 22.44 5.98 10.65
N LEU A 57 22.33 4.65 10.68
CA LEU A 57 21.13 3.93 10.23
C LEU A 57 19.89 4.32 11.04
N ALA A 58 20.03 4.45 12.36
CA ALA A 58 18.96 4.91 13.24
C ALA A 58 18.49 6.34 12.91
N LYS A 59 19.42 7.26 12.61
CA LYS A 59 19.10 8.63 12.18
C LYS A 59 18.38 8.64 10.82
N ARG A 60 18.86 7.87 9.84
CA ARG A 60 18.21 7.74 8.53
C ARG A 60 16.79 7.20 8.67
N SER A 61 16.58 6.22 9.55
CA SER A 61 15.25 5.66 9.79
C SER A 61 14.25 6.70 10.34
N ARG A 62 14.71 7.68 11.11
CA ARG A 62 13.84 8.69 11.75
C ARG A 62 13.62 9.95 10.92
N ARG A 63 14.35 10.15 9.83
CA ARG A 63 14.34 11.37 9.01
C ARG A 63 13.99 11.09 7.55
N THR A 64 12.97 10.28 7.31
CA THR A 64 12.40 10.15 5.98
C THR A 64 10.95 10.54 6.00
N PHE A 65 10.53 11.21 4.94
CA PHE A 65 9.14 11.40 4.62
C PHE A 65 8.74 10.34 3.58
N THR A 66 7.60 9.67 3.77
CA THR A 66 7.07 8.71 2.79
C THR A 66 5.86 9.33 2.10
N LEU A 67 5.94 9.47 0.78
CA LEU A 67 4.81 9.86 -0.05
C LEU A 67 4.33 8.61 -0.80
N SER A 68 3.07 8.22 -0.58
CA SER A 68 2.40 7.21 -1.39
C SER A 68 1.39 7.89 -2.31
N CYS A 69 1.45 7.58 -3.60
CA CYS A 69 0.43 7.97 -4.57
C CYS A 69 -0.07 6.74 -5.31
N MET A 70 -1.30 6.83 -5.82
CA MET A 70 -1.81 5.91 -6.82
C MET A 70 -2.26 6.71 -8.02
N ALA A 71 -2.08 6.17 -9.22
CA ALA A 71 -2.64 6.76 -10.42
C ALA A 71 -4.17 6.78 -10.30
N PHE A 72 -4.78 7.90 -10.67
CA PHE A 72 -6.22 7.94 -10.87
C PHE A 72 -6.57 7.06 -12.06
N GLN A 73 -7.58 6.21 -11.90
CA GLN A 73 -8.01 5.27 -12.92
C GLN A 73 -9.02 5.95 -13.84
N ASP A 74 -9.09 5.51 -15.09
CA ASP A 74 -10.04 6.01 -16.11
C ASP A 74 -11.03 4.92 -16.52
N CYS A 75 -11.91 5.23 -17.47
CA CYS A 75 -12.92 4.30 -17.98
C CYS A 75 -12.34 3.01 -18.60
N TYR A 76 -11.08 3.01 -19.03
CA TYR A 76 -10.44 1.86 -19.67
C TYR A 76 -9.55 1.06 -18.70
N THR A 77 -9.17 1.65 -17.57
CA THR A 77 -8.18 1.09 -16.62
C THR A 77 -8.72 0.92 -15.20
N VAL A 78 -10.01 1.16 -14.99
CA VAL A 78 -10.63 1.01 -13.67
C VAL A 78 -10.56 -0.43 -13.17
N ASP A 79 -10.02 -0.59 -11.96
CA ASP A 79 -9.94 -1.86 -11.24
C ASP A 79 -11.12 -1.95 -10.29
N LEU A 80 -12.09 -2.78 -10.65
CA LEU A 80 -13.32 -2.97 -9.88
C LEU A 80 -13.06 -3.62 -8.52
N GLU A 81 -12.05 -4.47 -8.39
CA GLU A 81 -11.76 -5.16 -7.14
C GLU A 81 -11.12 -4.20 -6.15
N ARG A 82 -10.26 -3.29 -6.62
CA ARG A 82 -9.76 -2.17 -5.83
C ARG A 82 -10.88 -1.19 -5.45
N LEU A 83 -11.82 -0.92 -6.36
CA LEU A 83 -12.94 -0.02 -6.10
C LEU A 83 -13.86 -0.52 -4.98
N LYS A 84 -14.20 -1.82 -4.98
CA LYS A 84 -14.99 -2.46 -3.91
C LYS A 84 -14.33 -2.38 -2.54
N ASN A 85 -12.99 -2.39 -2.52
CA ASN A 85 -12.18 -2.37 -1.30
C ASN A 85 -11.71 -0.96 -0.90
N CYS A 86 -12.20 0.08 -1.58
CA CYS A 86 -11.80 1.45 -1.30
C CYS A 86 -12.16 1.86 0.14
N CYS A 87 -11.24 2.51 0.86
CA CYS A 87 -11.49 3.02 2.21
C CYS A 87 -11.74 4.53 2.25
N ILE A 88 -11.63 5.22 1.11
CA ILE A 88 -11.82 6.67 1.00
C ILE A 88 -13.04 6.97 0.12
N HIS A 89 -14.00 7.68 0.67
CA HIS A 89 -15.27 7.98 0.02
C HIS A 89 -15.60 9.45 0.12
N VAL A 90 -16.30 9.95 -0.89
CA VAL A 90 -16.94 11.26 -0.91
C VAL A 90 -18.44 11.06 -0.74
N VAL A 91 -19.08 11.95 0.01
CA VAL A 91 -20.54 11.97 0.15
C VAL A 91 -21.13 12.68 -1.07
N GLY A 92 -21.92 11.96 -1.85
CA GLY A 92 -22.65 12.50 -3.00
C GLY A 92 -24.05 13.00 -2.65
N PRO A 93 -24.80 13.49 -3.65
CA PRO A 93 -26.19 13.88 -3.49
C PRO A 93 -27.03 12.76 -2.86
N GLY A 94 -27.95 13.12 -1.96
CA GLY A 94 -28.77 12.17 -1.23
C GLY A 94 -28.02 11.31 -0.19
N GLY A 95 -26.79 11.65 0.16
CA GLY A 95 -26.01 10.96 1.19
C GLY A 95 -25.33 9.68 0.72
N ARG A 96 -25.31 9.41 -0.59
CA ARG A 96 -24.64 8.22 -1.15
C ARG A 96 -23.13 8.31 -0.95
N LEU A 97 -22.52 7.24 -0.43
CA LEU A 97 -21.06 7.11 -0.39
C LEU A 97 -20.52 6.68 -1.75
N ILE A 98 -19.62 7.48 -2.32
CA ILE A 98 -19.01 7.24 -3.63
C ILE A 98 -17.49 7.09 -3.44
N PRO A 99 -16.86 6.01 -3.92
CA PRO A 99 -15.41 5.87 -3.81
C PRO A 99 -14.69 7.03 -4.50
N PHE A 100 -13.64 7.55 -3.87
CA PHE A 100 -12.96 8.76 -4.34
C PHE A 100 -12.48 8.67 -5.80
N CYS A 101 -11.89 7.54 -6.20
CA CYS A 101 -11.42 7.34 -7.57
C CYS A 101 -12.57 7.36 -8.60
N ALA A 102 -13.71 6.74 -8.28
CA ALA A 102 -14.87 6.70 -9.18
C ALA A 102 -15.60 8.04 -9.26
N ARG A 103 -15.55 8.87 -8.21
CA ARG A 103 -16.21 10.19 -8.18
C ARG A 103 -15.74 11.11 -9.31
N TYR A 104 -14.48 10.98 -9.75
CA TYR A 104 -13.89 11.77 -10.82
C TYR A 104 -13.73 11.00 -12.13
N CYS A 105 -14.21 9.75 -12.21
CA CYS A 105 -14.21 9.01 -13.46
C CYS A 105 -15.32 9.50 -14.39
N THR A 106 -15.02 9.48 -15.68
CA THR A 106 -15.98 9.64 -16.78
C THR A 106 -16.18 8.31 -17.48
N ALA A 107 -17.27 8.18 -18.23
CA ALA A 107 -17.41 7.16 -19.25
C ALA A 107 -16.49 7.47 -20.46
N SER A 108 -16.41 6.53 -21.40
CA SER A 108 -15.57 6.64 -22.60
C SER A 108 -15.95 7.80 -23.52
N ASP A 109 -17.18 8.30 -23.40
CA ASP A 109 -17.72 9.47 -24.12
C ASP A 109 -17.45 10.80 -23.39
N GLY A 110 -16.78 10.77 -22.23
CA GLY A 110 -16.53 11.94 -21.39
C GLY A 110 -17.63 12.29 -20.40
N THR A 111 -18.74 11.54 -20.37
CA THR A 111 -19.84 11.80 -19.43
C THR A 111 -19.40 11.45 -17.99
N PRO A 112 -19.50 12.35 -17.00
CA PRO A 112 -19.15 12.03 -15.61
C PRO A 112 -20.05 10.93 -15.04
N LEU A 113 -19.45 9.92 -14.37
CA LEU A 113 -20.23 8.82 -13.78
C LEU A 113 -21.08 9.26 -12.58
N TYR A 114 -20.64 10.32 -11.89
CA TYR A 114 -21.30 10.86 -10.70
C TYR A 114 -21.43 12.39 -10.80
N PRO A 115 -22.48 12.91 -11.45
CA PRO A 115 -22.73 14.34 -11.56
C PRO A 115 -23.15 14.97 -10.23
N GLU A 116 -22.87 16.27 -10.05
CA GLU A 116 -23.13 17.05 -8.82
C GLU A 116 -24.59 17.51 -8.62
N ARG A 117 -25.54 16.95 -9.38
CA ARG A 117 -26.94 17.40 -9.36
C ARG A 117 -27.70 16.90 -8.14
#